data_AF-A0A1V4ZIV0-F1
#
_entry.id   AF-A0A1V4ZIV0-F1
#
_cell.length_a   1.000
_cell.length_b   1.000
_cell.length_c   1.000
_cell.angle_alpha   90.00
_cell.angle_beta   90.00
_cell.angle_gamma   90.00
#
_symmetry.space_group_name_H-M   'P 1'
#
loop_
_entity.id
_entity.type
_entity.pdbx_description
1 polymer ?
#
loop_
_entity_poly.entity_id
_entity_poly.type
_entity_poly.pdbx_seq_one_letter_code
_entity_poly.pdbx_strand_id
1 'polypeptide(L)'
;MVFIYYSQGVASQYQDFTERLMSHLALKGTEITQQDLKETTARMHVKHTDEQGKLDIAVENDNVKVSYTVERERKEITKGVAGAVAGAGLGGLIGNILRKDQSVGDALAGALGGAATGGAYGAYSGWEESKNERTEFAAVLAQTIKEVEDELQYIIQGQQEAKEAIREKGRQKLEEENAKADEYRGMLEDLYGQVLAVQEEIGMAGSEGTNVTKPKGRIDRAEALYKEAQAAFDKKEFGTIKPKITAAQNMVEKAREALSEAQSGS
;
A
#
# COMPACT_ATOMS: atom_id res chain seq x y z
N MET A 1 -27.05 -14.67 28.06
CA MET A 1 -27.14 -13.44 27.23
C MET A 1 -25.90 -13.40 26.36
N VAL A 2 -26.02 -13.03 25.09
CA VAL A 2 -24.89 -12.92 24.15
C VAL A 2 -24.84 -11.50 23.61
N PHE A 3 -23.68 -10.85 23.71
CA PHE A 3 -23.36 -9.56 23.12
C PHE A 3 -22.44 -9.78 21.92
N ILE A 4 -22.67 -9.09 20.80
CA ILE A 4 -21.85 -9.22 19.58
C ILE A 4 -21.47 -7.82 19.09
N TYR A 5 -20.20 -7.63 18.75
CA TYR A 5 -19.66 -6.41 18.15
C TYR A 5 -18.80 -6.75 16.92
N TYR A 6 -18.87 -5.91 15.89
CA TYR A 6 -18.09 -6.06 14.67
C TYR A 6 -17.15 -4.87 14.50
N SER A 7 -15.85 -5.10 14.70
CA SER A 7 -14.84 -4.09 14.45
C SER A 7 -14.50 -4.02 12.96
N GLN A 8 -14.56 -2.82 12.39
CA GLN A 8 -14.54 -2.63 10.95
C GLN A 8 -13.10 -2.49 10.40
N GLY A 9 -12.77 -3.24 9.35
CA GLY A 9 -11.54 -3.04 8.56
C GLY A 9 -10.22 -3.38 9.25
N VAL A 10 -10.26 -4.01 10.42
CA VAL A 10 -9.06 -4.34 11.23
C VAL A 10 -8.62 -5.80 11.12
N ALA A 11 -9.26 -6.61 10.26
CA ALA A 11 -8.91 -8.03 10.09
C ALA A 11 -7.43 -8.27 9.73
N SER A 12 -6.84 -7.37 8.92
CA SER A 12 -5.41 -7.44 8.55
C SER A 12 -4.46 -7.29 9.74
N GLN A 13 -4.95 -6.75 10.86
CA GLN A 13 -4.22 -6.54 12.11
C GLN A 13 -4.84 -7.34 13.27
N TYR A 14 -5.49 -8.47 12.96
CA TYR A 14 -6.21 -9.30 13.94
C TYR A 14 -5.40 -9.66 15.20
N GLN A 15 -4.12 -10.00 15.04
CA GLN A 15 -3.26 -10.34 16.18
C GLN A 15 -3.06 -9.12 17.11
N ASP A 16 -2.71 -7.96 16.54
CA ASP A 16 -2.55 -6.70 17.29
C ASP A 16 -3.88 -6.25 17.92
N PHE A 17 -4.99 -6.40 17.20
CA PHE A 17 -6.34 -6.15 17.72
C PHE A 17 -6.62 -7.00 18.97
N THR A 18 -6.34 -8.30 18.91
CA THR A 18 -6.61 -9.23 20.01
C THR A 18 -5.73 -8.90 21.23
N GLU A 19 -4.44 -8.65 21.02
CA GLU A 19 -3.49 -8.30 22.08
C GLU A 19 -3.83 -6.97 22.75
N ARG A 20 -4.16 -5.93 21.98
CA ARG A 20 -4.57 -4.63 22.50
C ARG A 20 -5.90 -4.68 23.23
N LEU A 21 -6.88 -5.40 22.67
CA LEU A 21 -8.18 -5.60 23.33
C LEU A 21 -7.99 -6.26 24.69
N MET A 22 -7.20 -7.34 24.77
CA MET A 22 -6.88 -7.98 26.04
C MET A 22 -6.18 -7.02 27.01
N SER A 23 -5.21 -6.26 26.52
CA SER A 23 -4.46 -5.30 27.32
C SER A 23 -5.36 -4.19 27.89
N HIS A 24 -6.21 -3.58 27.06
CA HIS A 24 -7.13 -2.54 27.50
C HIS A 24 -8.19 -3.07 28.47
N LEU A 25 -8.72 -4.27 28.22
CA LEU A 25 -9.65 -4.92 29.15
C LEU A 25 -9.01 -5.17 30.51
N ALA A 26 -7.76 -5.66 30.53
CA ALA A 26 -7.00 -5.85 31.76
C ALA A 26 -6.75 -4.54 32.51
N LEU A 27 -6.38 -3.46 31.80
CA LEU A 27 -6.23 -2.12 32.38
C LEU A 27 -7.54 -1.58 32.97
N LYS A 28 -8.68 -1.96 32.40
CA LYS A 28 -10.02 -1.64 32.91
C LYS A 28 -10.51 -2.61 33.99
N GLY A 29 -9.63 -3.43 34.57
CA GLY A 29 -9.96 -4.30 35.70
C GLY A 29 -10.68 -5.59 35.30
N THR A 30 -10.53 -6.04 34.05
CA THR A 30 -11.04 -7.33 33.58
C THR A 30 -9.97 -8.40 33.76
N GLU A 31 -10.27 -9.44 34.52
CA GLU A 31 -9.43 -10.62 34.62
C GLU A 31 -9.66 -11.54 33.41
N ILE A 32 -8.59 -11.96 32.75
CA ILE A 32 -8.65 -12.81 31.55
C ILE A 32 -7.98 -14.16 31.86
N THR A 33 -8.73 -15.25 31.76
CA THR A 33 -8.26 -16.62 32.04
C THR A 33 -8.59 -17.56 30.88
N GLN A 34 -8.02 -18.78 30.90
CA GLN A 34 -8.30 -19.85 29.93
C GLN A 34 -8.25 -19.39 28.46
N GLN A 35 -7.13 -18.77 28.07
CA GLN A 35 -6.94 -18.21 26.74
C GLN A 35 -6.54 -19.30 25.74
N ASP A 36 -7.28 -19.42 24.64
CA ASP A 36 -6.95 -20.21 23.44
C ASP A 36 -6.83 -19.23 22.27
N LEU A 37 -5.59 -18.81 21.95
CA LEU A 37 -5.28 -17.84 20.91
C LEU A 37 -4.82 -18.58 19.64
N LYS A 38 -5.42 -18.27 18.49
CA LYS A 38 -5.06 -18.81 17.16
C LYS A 38 -4.89 -17.67 16.17
N GLU A 39 -4.46 -18.00 14.95
CA GLU A 39 -4.15 -17.00 13.91
C GLU A 39 -5.36 -16.16 13.45
N THR A 40 -6.58 -16.69 13.57
CA THR A 40 -7.81 -16.02 13.11
C THR A 40 -8.96 -16.08 14.11
N THR A 41 -8.76 -16.75 15.24
CA THR A 41 -9.77 -16.91 16.30
C THR A 41 -9.13 -16.92 17.68
N ALA A 42 -9.82 -16.37 18.67
CA ALA A 42 -9.37 -16.37 20.05
C ALA A 42 -10.56 -16.65 20.97
N ARG A 43 -10.35 -17.45 22.00
CA ARG A 43 -11.33 -17.70 23.05
C ARG A 43 -10.71 -17.43 24.40
N MET A 44 -11.47 -16.80 25.29
CA MET A 44 -11.01 -16.55 26.65
C MET A 44 -12.18 -16.44 27.62
N HIS A 45 -11.91 -16.73 28.88
CA HIS A 45 -12.81 -16.45 29.98
C HIS A 45 -12.49 -15.06 30.53
N VAL A 46 -13.52 -14.26 30.74
CA VAL A 46 -13.40 -12.88 31.25
C VAL A 46 -14.22 -12.74 32.51
N LYS A 47 -13.65 -12.03 33.49
CA LYS A 47 -14.33 -11.65 34.71
C LYS A 47 -14.12 -10.16 34.95
N HIS A 48 -15.21 -9.43 35.10
CA HIS A 48 -15.17 -8.00 35.39
C HIS A 48 -16.15 -7.75 36.53
N THR A 49 -15.64 -7.21 37.65
CA THR A 49 -16.40 -7.05 38.90
C THR A 49 -17.10 -8.36 39.32
N ASP A 50 -18.43 -8.40 39.29
CA ASP A 50 -19.27 -9.56 39.64
C ASP A 50 -19.77 -10.33 38.41
N GLU A 51 -19.40 -9.90 37.20
CA GLU A 51 -19.80 -10.52 35.93
C GLU A 51 -18.71 -11.45 35.40
N GLN A 52 -19.09 -12.66 35.01
CA GLN A 52 -18.21 -13.65 34.40
C GLN A 52 -18.80 -14.13 33.08
N GLY A 53 -17.94 -14.46 32.12
CA GLY A 53 -18.39 -15.01 30.86
C GLY A 53 -17.27 -15.44 29.93
N LYS A 54 -17.66 -15.84 28.73
CA LYS A 54 -16.75 -16.25 27.65
C LYS A 54 -16.72 -15.19 26.56
N LEU A 55 -15.53 -14.89 26.08
CA LEU A 55 -15.28 -13.99 24.97
C LEU A 55 -14.70 -14.80 23.80
N ASP A 56 -15.37 -14.74 22.66
CA ASP A 56 -14.93 -15.31 21.39
C ASP A 56 -14.63 -14.17 20.40
N ILE A 57 -13.45 -14.19 19.80
CA ILE A 57 -13.01 -13.22 18.80
C ILE A 57 -12.71 -14.00 17.51
N ALA A 58 -13.19 -13.55 16.37
CA ALA A 58 -12.95 -14.21 15.09
C ALA A 58 -12.86 -13.20 13.93
N VAL A 59 -12.00 -13.48 12.96
CA VAL A 59 -11.99 -12.74 11.68
C VAL A 59 -13.22 -13.15 10.86
N GLU A 60 -13.98 -12.15 10.39
CA GLU A 60 -15.12 -12.33 9.50
C GLU A 60 -15.01 -11.33 8.34
N ASN A 61 -14.63 -11.82 7.15
CA ASN A 61 -14.24 -10.99 6.00
C ASN A 61 -13.12 -9.99 6.37
N ASP A 62 -13.35 -8.70 6.13
CA ASP A 62 -12.40 -7.61 6.45
C ASP A 62 -12.53 -7.12 7.91
N ASN A 63 -13.41 -7.74 8.71
CA ASN A 63 -13.77 -7.30 10.06
C ASN A 63 -13.34 -8.31 11.13
N VAL A 64 -13.37 -7.86 12.38
CA VAL A 64 -13.20 -8.74 13.55
C VAL A 64 -14.49 -8.76 14.36
N LYS A 65 -15.09 -9.94 14.47
CA LYS A 65 -16.26 -10.19 15.30
C LYS A 65 -15.82 -10.53 16.72
N VAL A 66 -16.39 -9.83 17.70
CA VAL A 66 -16.24 -10.11 19.12
C VAL A 66 -17.60 -10.51 19.69
N SER A 67 -17.68 -11.68 20.34
CA SER A 67 -18.89 -12.22 20.95
C SER A 67 -18.65 -12.48 22.43
N TYR A 68 -19.51 -11.98 23.31
CA TYR A 68 -19.43 -12.17 24.75
C TYR A 68 -20.67 -12.89 25.28
N THR A 69 -20.47 -13.99 25.99
CA THR A 69 -21.55 -14.80 26.59
C THR A 69 -21.42 -14.84 28.11
N VAL A 70 -22.41 -14.30 28.82
CA VAL A 70 -22.42 -14.25 30.29
C VAL A 70 -22.69 -15.64 30.89
N GLU A 71 -21.86 -16.06 31.85
CA GLU A 71 -22.05 -17.23 32.70
C GLU A 71 -22.84 -16.84 33.96
N ARG A 72 -24.07 -17.35 34.12
CA ARG A 72 -24.86 -17.09 35.34
C ARG A 72 -24.55 -18.16 36.39
N GLU A 73 -24.02 -17.77 37.54
CA GLU A 73 -24.10 -18.61 38.74
C GLU A 73 -25.56 -18.70 39.17
N ARG A 74 -26.11 -19.93 39.27
CA ARG A 74 -27.38 -20.17 39.99
C ARG A 74 -27.16 -19.89 41.48
N LYS A 75 -27.19 -18.63 41.90
CA LYS A 75 -27.56 -18.27 43.27
C LYS A 75 -29.07 -18.05 43.31
N GLU A 76 -29.69 -18.71 44.28
CA GLU A 76 -31.11 -18.97 44.42
C GLU A 76 -31.99 -17.73 44.19
N ILE A 77 -32.83 -17.77 43.16
CA ILE A 77 -34.12 -17.05 43.17
C ILE A 77 -35.20 -18.09 42.89
N THR A 78 -35.55 -18.81 43.95
CA THR A 78 -36.81 -19.53 44.06
C THR A 78 -37.93 -18.48 44.16
N LYS A 79 -38.43 -17.99 43.02
CA LYS A 79 -39.82 -17.55 42.77
C LYS A 79 -39.92 -16.73 41.49
N GLY A 80 -40.73 -17.25 40.56
CA GLY A 80 -41.55 -16.42 39.67
C GLY A 80 -40.85 -15.87 38.43
N VAL A 81 -41.12 -16.52 37.30
CA VAL A 81 -41.55 -15.98 36.00
C VAL A 81 -40.97 -16.89 34.92
N ALA A 82 -41.82 -17.79 34.44
CA ALA A 82 -41.68 -18.37 33.12
C ALA A 82 -41.91 -17.25 32.09
N GLY A 83 -40.86 -16.89 31.35
CA GLY A 83 -40.92 -15.90 30.26
C GLY A 83 -40.32 -16.53 29.01
N ALA A 84 -41.10 -16.54 27.93
CA ALA A 84 -40.85 -17.25 26.70
C ALA A 84 -39.57 -16.82 25.96
N VAL A 85 -38.78 -17.80 25.49
CA VAL A 85 -37.84 -17.58 24.38
C VAL A 85 -38.64 -17.77 23.10
N ALA A 86 -39.18 -16.67 22.58
CA ALA A 86 -39.74 -16.58 21.24
C ALA A 86 -38.91 -15.56 20.47
N GLY A 87 -37.97 -16.06 19.68
CA GLY A 87 -37.13 -15.29 18.77
C GLY A 87 -36.60 -16.26 17.72
N ALA A 88 -37.40 -16.51 16.70
CA ALA A 88 -37.01 -17.33 15.56
C ALA A 88 -36.01 -16.55 14.70
N GLY A 89 -34.82 -17.12 14.50
CA GLY A 89 -33.81 -16.63 13.57
C GLY A 89 -32.42 -17.18 13.88
N LEU A 90 -32.12 -18.35 13.29
CA LEU A 90 -30.85 -19.11 13.33
C LEU A 90 -30.62 -19.97 14.59
N GLY A 91 -31.33 -21.10 14.63
CA GLY A 91 -30.96 -22.26 15.42
C GLY A 91 -29.94 -23.15 14.68
N GLY A 92 -29.03 -23.76 15.45
CA GLY A 92 -28.03 -24.75 15.02
C GLY A 92 -26.74 -24.07 14.55
N LEU A 93 -25.56 -24.29 15.13
CA LEU A 93 -24.96 -25.57 15.51
C LEU A 93 -23.88 -25.33 16.56
N ILE A 94 -24.08 -25.76 17.81
CA ILE A 94 -22.96 -26.13 18.67
C ILE A 94 -23.38 -27.40 19.41
N GLY A 95 -22.91 -28.54 18.89
CA GLY A 95 -23.11 -29.85 19.51
C GLY A 95 -22.44 -30.95 18.70
N ASN A 96 -21.27 -31.38 19.16
CA ASN A 96 -20.63 -32.68 18.94
C ASN A 96 -20.78 -33.37 17.58
N ILE A 97 -19.70 -33.43 16.78
CA ILE A 97 -19.36 -34.66 16.04
C ILE A 97 -17.87 -34.97 16.19
N LEU A 98 -17.64 -35.92 17.10
CA LEU A 98 -16.49 -36.80 17.08
C LEU A 98 -16.72 -37.84 15.97
N ARG A 99 -15.70 -38.04 15.12
CA ARG A 99 -15.44 -39.22 14.26
C ARG A 99 -16.36 -39.53 13.05
N LYS A 100 -15.64 -39.56 11.90
CA LYS A 100 -15.54 -40.65 10.90
C LYS A 100 -16.32 -40.46 9.59
N ASP A 101 -15.50 -40.27 8.56
CA ASP A 101 -15.64 -40.60 7.13
C ASP A 101 -16.65 -39.88 6.25
N GLN A 102 -16.15 -39.61 5.04
CA GLN A 102 -16.80 -39.37 3.76
C GLN A 102 -17.13 -37.92 3.32
N SER A 103 -16.35 -37.55 2.29
CA SER A 103 -16.50 -36.58 1.19
C SER A 103 -16.84 -35.12 1.51
N VAL A 104 -15.76 -34.33 1.48
CA VAL A 104 -15.67 -32.86 1.43
C VAL A 104 -16.09 -32.31 0.05
N GLY A 105 -17.28 -32.68 -0.44
CA GLY A 105 -17.67 -32.32 -1.80
C GLY A 105 -19.17 -32.22 -1.98
N ASP A 106 -19.79 -31.17 -1.40
CA ASP A 106 -20.91 -30.46 -2.04
C ASP A 106 -21.49 -29.26 -1.25
N ALA A 107 -21.04 -28.99 -0.01
CA ALA A 107 -21.61 -27.90 0.79
C ALA A 107 -21.10 -26.48 0.42
N LEU A 108 -20.27 -26.33 -0.61
CA LEU A 108 -19.64 -25.08 -1.05
C LEU A 108 -20.26 -24.49 -2.34
N ALA A 109 -21.37 -25.03 -2.84
CA ALA A 109 -21.93 -24.66 -4.14
C ALA A 109 -23.10 -23.62 -4.11
N GLY A 110 -23.32 -22.93 -2.98
CA GLY A 110 -24.54 -22.14 -2.77
C GLY A 110 -24.39 -20.65 -2.45
N ALA A 111 -23.20 -20.04 -2.51
CA ALA A 111 -23.04 -18.64 -2.07
C ALA A 111 -21.94 -17.84 -2.79
N LEU A 112 -21.66 -18.15 -4.05
CA LEU A 112 -20.80 -17.34 -4.91
C LEU A 112 -21.62 -16.80 -6.09
N GLY A 113 -22.17 -15.61 -5.91
CA GLY A 113 -23.03 -14.95 -6.89
C GLY A 113 -23.10 -13.43 -6.69
N GLY A 114 -21.99 -12.75 -6.95
CA GLY A 114 -21.89 -11.37 -7.45
C GLY A 114 -22.67 -10.24 -6.78
N ALA A 115 -21.95 -9.34 -6.11
CA ALA A 115 -22.10 -7.88 -6.27
C ALA A 115 -20.91 -7.16 -5.63
N ALA A 116 -20.01 -6.64 -6.47
CA ALA A 116 -19.18 -5.51 -6.13
C ALA A 116 -20.10 -4.27 -6.14
N THR A 117 -20.66 -3.90 -5.00
CA THR A 117 -21.35 -2.62 -4.80
C THR A 117 -21.38 -2.38 -3.28
N GLY A 118 -20.85 -1.25 -2.83
CA GLY A 118 -20.63 -0.94 -1.42
C GLY A 118 -21.82 -1.30 -0.53
N GLY A 119 -21.60 -2.24 0.40
CA GLY A 119 -22.57 -2.72 1.38
C GLY A 119 -21.79 -3.22 2.60
N ALA A 120 -22.25 -3.04 3.83
CA ALA A 120 -23.64 -2.96 4.26
C ALA A 120 -23.85 -1.86 5.30
N TYR A 121 -24.70 -0.91 4.93
CA TYR A 121 -25.43 0.01 5.80
C TYR A 121 -26.51 -0.74 6.63
N GLY A 122 -26.14 -1.90 7.22
CA GLY A 122 -27.06 -2.83 7.89
C GLY A 122 -26.77 -3.09 9.36
N ALA A 123 -25.74 -2.46 9.95
CA ALA A 123 -25.27 -2.79 11.30
C ALA A 123 -25.60 -1.74 12.37
N TYR A 124 -26.36 -0.69 12.05
CA TYR A 124 -26.75 0.31 13.05
C TYR A 124 -28.05 -0.05 13.81
N SER A 125 -28.69 -1.19 13.51
CA SER A 125 -29.87 -1.66 14.25
C SER A 125 -29.55 -2.50 15.49
N GLY A 126 -28.30 -2.96 15.67
CA GLY A 126 -27.91 -3.70 16.88
C GLY A 126 -27.69 -2.80 18.12
N TRP A 127 -27.46 -1.50 17.91
CA TRP A 127 -27.16 -0.55 18.99
C TRP A 127 -28.41 -0.03 19.71
N GLU A 128 -29.56 0.05 19.02
CA GLU A 128 -30.83 0.55 19.58
C GLU A 128 -31.74 -0.53 20.18
N GLU A 129 -31.66 -1.79 19.74
CA GLU A 129 -32.60 -2.84 20.17
C GLU A 129 -32.25 -3.48 21.54
N SER A 130 -31.16 -3.06 22.18
CA SER A 130 -30.68 -3.60 23.45
C SER A 130 -30.36 -2.52 24.49
N LYS A 131 -31.22 -1.49 24.58
CA LYS A 131 -31.16 -0.49 25.67
C LYS A 131 -31.69 -1.00 27.02
N ASN A 132 -32.46 -2.09 27.05
CA ASN A 132 -33.15 -2.52 28.27
C ASN A 132 -32.44 -3.61 29.09
N GLU A 133 -31.33 -4.20 28.63
CA GLU A 133 -30.70 -5.33 29.34
C GLU A 133 -29.16 -5.39 29.18
N ARG A 134 -28.42 -4.27 29.28
CA ARG A 134 -26.94 -4.33 29.24
C ARG A 134 -26.37 -4.75 30.60
N THR A 135 -25.55 -5.79 30.60
CA THR A 135 -24.57 -6.02 31.67
C THR A 135 -23.52 -4.92 31.65
N GLU A 136 -22.95 -4.59 32.81
CA GLU A 136 -21.98 -3.50 32.96
C GLU A 136 -20.73 -3.76 32.10
N PHE A 137 -20.28 -5.01 32.04
CA PHE A 137 -19.13 -5.41 31.24
C PHE A 137 -19.37 -5.30 29.72
N ALA A 138 -20.60 -5.48 29.22
CA ALA A 138 -20.86 -5.35 27.79
C ALA A 138 -20.63 -3.91 27.30
N ALA A 139 -20.91 -2.92 28.15
CA ALA A 139 -20.61 -1.52 27.85
C ALA A 139 -19.10 -1.25 27.86
N VAL A 140 -18.38 -1.76 28.87
CA VAL A 140 -16.91 -1.66 28.94
C VAL A 140 -16.25 -2.32 27.75
N LEU A 141 -16.70 -3.53 27.37
CA LEU A 141 -16.22 -4.28 26.22
C LEU A 141 -16.45 -3.51 24.92
N ALA A 142 -17.67 -3.00 24.68
CA ALA A 142 -17.98 -2.24 23.48
C ALA A 142 -17.11 -0.99 23.33
N GLN A 143 -16.94 -0.22 24.41
CA GLN A 143 -16.09 0.96 24.41
C GLN A 143 -14.64 0.59 24.11
N THR A 144 -14.15 -0.49 24.73
CA THR A 144 -12.76 -0.92 24.57
C THR A 144 -12.47 -1.43 23.16
N ILE A 145 -13.40 -2.17 22.56
CA ILE A 145 -13.27 -2.58 21.16
C ILE A 145 -13.20 -1.34 20.26
N LYS A 146 -14.02 -0.32 20.52
CA LYS A 146 -14.01 0.90 19.72
C LYS A 146 -12.69 1.68 19.83
N GLU A 147 -12.14 1.80 21.03
CA GLU A 147 -10.82 2.41 21.26
C GLU A 147 -9.72 1.69 20.45
N VAL A 148 -9.68 0.35 20.50
CA VAL A 148 -8.70 -0.45 19.75
C VAL A 148 -8.92 -0.35 18.24
N GLU A 149 -10.17 -0.36 17.78
CA GLU A 149 -10.50 -0.14 16.36
C GLU A 149 -9.93 1.19 15.86
N ASP A 150 -10.18 2.28 16.60
CA ASP A 150 -9.76 3.62 16.21
C ASP A 150 -8.22 3.74 16.18
N GLU A 151 -7.51 3.10 17.12
CA GLU A 151 -6.05 3.03 17.11
C GLU A 151 -5.49 2.31 15.88
N LEU A 152 -6.03 1.13 15.57
CA LEU A 152 -5.54 0.34 14.43
C LEU A 152 -5.92 0.99 13.10
N GLN A 153 -7.11 1.58 13.00
CA GLN A 153 -7.51 2.35 11.82
C GLN A 153 -6.56 3.53 11.59
N TYR A 154 -6.16 4.24 12.64
CA TYR A 154 -5.17 5.31 12.54
C TYR A 154 -3.82 4.80 12.01
N ILE A 155 -3.35 3.65 12.48
CA ILE A 155 -2.11 3.02 12.00
C ILE A 155 -2.22 2.59 10.53
N ILE A 156 -3.32 1.94 10.15
CA ILE A 156 -3.58 1.49 8.77
C ILE A 156 -3.58 2.69 7.82
N GLN A 157 -4.29 3.75 8.17
CA GLN A 157 -4.36 4.97 7.39
C GLN A 157 -2.97 5.61 7.23
N GLY A 158 -2.21 5.76 8.31
CA GLY A 158 -0.86 6.33 8.25
C GLY A 158 0.10 5.53 7.36
N GLN A 159 -0.01 4.20 7.35
CA GLN A 159 0.79 3.34 6.46
C GLN A 159 0.39 3.49 4.98
N GLN A 160 -0.91 3.63 4.70
CA GLN A 160 -1.41 3.86 3.34
C GLN A 160 -0.92 5.20 2.80
N GLU A 161 -1.05 6.27 3.58
CA GLU A 161 -0.57 7.61 3.22
C GLU A 161 0.95 7.63 2.95
N ALA A 162 1.74 6.96 3.81
CA ALA A 162 3.18 6.84 3.60
C ALA A 162 3.51 6.08 2.30
N LYS A 163 2.79 5.01 1.98
CA LYS A 163 2.97 4.23 0.76
C LYS A 163 2.59 5.03 -0.48
N GLU A 164 1.52 5.81 -0.42
CA GLU A 164 1.10 6.70 -1.50
C GLU A 164 2.12 7.82 -1.73
N ALA A 165 2.62 8.45 -0.67
CA ALA A 165 3.67 9.48 -0.77
C ALA A 165 4.97 8.94 -1.41
N ILE A 166 5.36 7.71 -1.10
CA ILE A 166 6.51 7.04 -1.75
C ILE A 166 6.21 6.80 -3.23
N ARG A 167 5.00 6.34 -3.56
CA ARG A 167 4.59 6.08 -4.95
C ARG A 167 4.56 7.36 -5.78
N GLU A 168 4.05 8.46 -5.21
CA GLU A 168 4.01 9.77 -5.85
C GLU A 168 5.42 10.31 -6.08
N LYS A 169 6.30 10.26 -5.08
CA LYS A 169 7.73 10.62 -5.24
C LYS A 169 8.42 9.77 -6.31
N GLY A 170 8.06 8.49 -6.42
CA GLY A 170 8.56 7.61 -7.48
C GLY A 170 8.13 8.07 -8.88
N ARG A 171 6.86 8.48 -9.04
CA ARG A 171 6.35 9.04 -10.30
C ARG A 171 7.03 10.35 -10.66
N GLN A 172 7.14 11.27 -9.71
CA GLN A 172 7.81 12.56 -9.91
C GLN A 172 9.27 12.37 -10.35
N LYS A 173 10.02 11.50 -9.68
CA LYS A 173 11.41 11.19 -10.09
C LYS A 173 11.50 10.62 -11.50
N LEU A 174 10.57 9.75 -11.88
CA LEU A 174 10.53 9.18 -13.22
C LEU A 174 10.21 10.25 -14.28
N GLU A 175 9.28 11.15 -13.98
CA GLU A 175 8.94 12.29 -14.85
C GLU A 175 10.12 13.26 -14.99
N GLU A 176 10.83 13.57 -13.91
CA GLU A 176 12.05 14.39 -13.93
C GLU A 176 13.18 13.74 -14.74
N GLU A 177 13.39 12.43 -14.59
CA GLU A 177 14.39 11.68 -15.36
C GLU A 177 14.05 11.65 -16.84
N ASN A 178 12.77 11.44 -17.20
CA ASN A 178 12.32 11.46 -18.58
C ASN A 178 12.47 12.85 -19.21
N ALA A 179 12.09 13.91 -18.50
CA ALA A 179 12.26 15.28 -18.97
C ALA A 179 13.73 15.63 -19.24
N LYS A 180 14.64 15.21 -18.35
CA LYS A 180 16.10 15.35 -18.57
C LYS A 180 16.57 14.53 -19.77
N ALA A 181 16.07 13.31 -19.93
CA ALA A 181 16.44 12.47 -21.06
C ALA A 181 16.00 13.09 -22.40
N ASP A 182 14.81 13.68 -22.47
CA ASP A 182 14.32 14.34 -23.67
C ASP A 182 15.10 15.63 -23.99
N GLU A 183 15.45 16.44 -22.97
CA GLU A 183 16.33 17.61 -23.14
C GLU A 183 17.68 17.21 -23.75
N TYR A 184 18.36 16.22 -23.16
CA TYR A 184 19.67 15.80 -23.65
C TYR A 184 19.61 15.11 -25.00
N ARG A 185 18.53 14.38 -25.31
CA ARG A 185 18.32 13.79 -26.64
C ARG A 185 18.28 14.88 -27.71
N GLY A 186 17.49 15.93 -27.50
CA GLY A 186 17.42 17.06 -28.44
C GLY A 186 18.78 17.73 -28.63
N MET A 187 19.51 17.99 -27.55
CA MET A 187 20.84 18.59 -27.64
C MET A 187 21.86 17.71 -28.39
N LEU A 188 21.80 16.38 -28.22
CA LEU A 188 22.67 15.44 -28.93
C LEU A 188 22.32 15.35 -30.42
N GLU A 189 21.04 15.33 -30.77
CA GLU A 189 20.56 15.34 -32.15
C GLU A 189 21.01 16.61 -32.88
N ASP A 190 20.84 17.78 -32.26
CA ASP A 190 21.28 19.06 -32.79
C ASP A 190 22.80 19.08 -33.02
N LEU A 191 23.58 18.62 -32.04
CA LEU A 191 25.03 18.55 -32.14
C LEU A 191 25.48 17.59 -33.25
N TYR A 192 24.86 16.42 -33.36
CA TYR A 192 25.16 15.45 -34.40
C TYR A 192 24.92 16.03 -35.80
N GLY A 193 23.78 16.72 -35.99
CA GLY A 193 23.47 17.41 -37.24
C GLY A 193 24.50 18.48 -37.59
N GLN A 194 24.97 19.26 -36.59
CA GLN A 194 26.01 20.27 -36.79
C GLN A 194 27.37 19.66 -37.15
N VAL A 195 27.78 18.56 -36.50
CA VAL A 195 29.03 17.85 -36.80
C VAL A 195 29.00 17.32 -38.22
N LEU A 196 27.91 16.65 -38.61
CA LEU A 196 27.75 16.07 -39.95
C LEU A 196 27.81 17.16 -41.03
N ALA A 197 27.09 18.26 -40.85
CA ALA A 197 27.09 19.36 -41.83
C ALA A 197 28.50 19.92 -42.08
N VAL A 198 29.27 20.15 -41.01
CA VAL A 198 30.64 20.68 -41.14
C VAL A 198 31.61 19.64 -41.68
N GLN A 199 31.42 18.35 -41.39
CA GLN A 199 32.21 17.27 -41.99
C GLN A 199 32.03 17.24 -43.51
N GLU A 200 30.80 17.38 -44.01
CA GLU A 200 30.51 17.45 -45.44
C GLU A 200 31.12 18.71 -46.09
N GLU A 201 30.99 19.89 -45.47
CA GLU A 201 31.63 21.13 -45.94
C GLU A 201 33.16 21.01 -46.03
N ILE A 202 33.79 20.40 -45.03
CA ILE A 202 35.22 20.11 -45.03
C ILE A 202 35.59 19.13 -46.15
N GLY A 203 34.78 18.09 -46.38
CA GLY A 203 35.00 17.11 -47.43
C GLY A 203 34.96 17.74 -48.83
N MET A 204 33.99 18.62 -49.06
CA MET A 204 33.87 19.39 -50.31
C MET A 204 35.07 20.33 -50.50
N ALA A 205 35.39 21.16 -49.51
CA ALA A 205 36.50 22.11 -49.61
C ALA A 205 37.86 21.42 -49.82
N GLY A 206 38.07 20.26 -49.19
CA GLY A 206 39.27 19.45 -49.41
C GLY A 206 39.35 18.88 -50.83
N SER A 207 38.22 18.49 -51.42
CA SER A 207 38.14 18.03 -52.81
C SER A 207 38.40 19.17 -53.81
N GLU A 208 38.10 20.41 -53.43
CA GLU A 208 38.38 21.63 -54.19
C GLU A 208 39.83 22.13 -54.03
N GLY A 209 40.66 21.44 -53.23
CA GLY A 209 42.07 21.77 -53.02
C GLY A 209 42.36 22.73 -51.86
N THR A 210 41.36 23.08 -51.06
CA THR A 210 41.54 23.90 -49.85
C THR A 210 42.30 23.12 -48.77
N ASN A 211 43.19 23.76 -48.03
CA ASN A 211 43.87 23.12 -46.89
C ASN A 211 42.91 22.95 -45.69
N VAL A 212 42.39 21.73 -45.52
CA VAL A 212 41.40 21.39 -44.48
C VAL A 212 41.97 20.77 -43.21
N THR A 213 43.30 20.76 -43.02
CA THR A 213 43.93 20.05 -41.89
C THR A 213 43.44 20.57 -40.52
N LYS A 214 43.42 21.89 -40.34
CA LYS A 214 42.99 22.58 -39.11
C LYS A 214 41.48 22.42 -38.83
N PRO A 215 40.56 22.69 -39.79
CA PRO A 215 39.13 22.47 -39.54
C PRO A 215 38.80 20.98 -39.34
N LYS A 216 39.47 20.05 -40.04
CA LYS A 216 39.28 18.61 -39.85
C LYS A 216 39.66 18.14 -38.44
N GLY A 217 40.82 18.55 -37.91
CA GLY A 217 41.20 18.19 -36.55
C GLY A 217 40.22 18.69 -35.47
N ARG A 218 39.56 19.83 -35.71
CA ARG A 218 38.54 20.37 -34.81
C ARG A 218 37.24 19.58 -34.88
N ILE A 219 36.80 19.20 -36.08
CA ILE A 219 35.57 18.42 -36.24
C ILE A 219 35.73 16.99 -35.72
N ASP A 220 36.89 16.37 -35.90
CA ASP A 220 37.20 15.04 -35.33
C ASP A 220 37.14 15.08 -33.79
N ARG A 221 37.60 16.19 -33.18
CA ARG A 221 37.49 16.37 -31.73
C ARG A 221 36.04 16.60 -31.28
N ALA A 222 35.24 17.34 -32.05
CA ALA A 222 33.82 17.52 -31.78
C ALA A 222 33.07 16.18 -31.83
N GLU A 223 33.36 15.33 -32.82
CA GLU A 223 32.77 14.00 -32.97
C GLU A 223 33.14 13.09 -31.78
N ALA A 224 34.39 13.12 -31.33
CA ALA A 224 34.82 12.36 -30.14
C ALA A 224 34.04 12.80 -28.88
N LEU A 225 33.88 14.11 -28.66
CA LEU A 225 33.11 14.65 -27.53
C LEU A 225 31.62 14.30 -27.62
N TYR A 226 31.04 14.30 -28.83
CA TYR A 226 29.69 13.82 -29.08
C TYR A 226 29.53 12.35 -28.68
N LYS A 227 30.43 11.46 -29.13
CA LYS A 227 30.40 10.03 -28.77
C LYS A 227 30.55 9.82 -27.26
N GLU A 228 31.41 10.59 -26.60
CA GLU A 228 31.56 10.57 -25.14
C GLU A 228 30.31 11.07 -24.40
N ALA A 229 29.56 12.01 -24.99
CA ALA A 229 28.31 12.52 -24.45
C ALA A 229 27.16 11.52 -24.64
N GLN A 230 27.07 10.88 -25.82
CA GLN A 230 26.13 9.80 -26.11
C GLN A 230 26.34 8.61 -25.16
N ALA A 231 27.60 8.18 -24.96
CA ALA A 231 27.90 7.10 -24.02
C ALA A 231 27.50 7.44 -22.58
N ALA A 232 27.62 8.70 -22.17
CA ALA A 232 27.14 9.16 -20.86
C ALA A 232 25.61 9.19 -20.78
N PHE A 233 24.94 9.57 -21.88
CA PHE A 233 23.48 9.51 -22.01
C PHE A 233 22.94 8.08 -21.86
N ASP A 234 23.54 7.13 -22.57
CA ASP A 234 23.14 5.72 -22.52
C ASP A 234 23.30 5.11 -21.12
N LYS A 235 24.29 5.59 -20.35
CA LYS A 235 24.53 5.22 -18.96
C LYS A 235 23.70 6.02 -17.94
N LYS A 236 22.88 6.97 -18.39
CA LYS A 236 22.15 7.93 -17.54
C LYS A 236 23.05 8.77 -16.62
N GLU A 237 24.30 9.02 -17.03
CA GLU A 237 25.28 9.84 -16.32
C GLU A 237 25.14 11.33 -16.70
N PHE A 238 23.96 11.88 -16.41
CA PHE A 238 23.54 13.22 -16.86
C PHE A 238 24.49 14.37 -16.48
N GLY A 239 25.26 14.22 -15.38
CA GLY A 239 26.17 15.26 -14.89
C GLY A 239 27.29 15.64 -15.86
N THR A 240 27.66 14.76 -16.80
CA THR A 240 28.78 15.01 -17.74
C THR A 240 28.33 15.32 -19.16
N ILE A 241 27.04 15.19 -19.47
CA ILE A 241 26.53 15.33 -20.84
C ILE A 241 26.59 16.78 -21.30
N LYS A 242 26.00 17.71 -20.54
CA LYS A 242 25.95 19.13 -20.91
C LYS A 242 27.35 19.75 -21.14
N PRO A 243 28.34 19.55 -20.24
CA PRO A 243 29.70 20.05 -20.48
C PRO A 243 30.33 19.49 -21.76
N LYS A 244 30.12 18.20 -22.07
CA LYS A 244 30.66 17.58 -23.29
C LYS A 244 29.98 18.12 -24.55
N ILE A 245 28.66 18.29 -24.53
CA ILE A 245 27.93 18.91 -25.64
C ILE A 245 28.42 20.34 -25.89
N THR A 246 28.53 21.16 -24.84
CA THR A 246 29.03 22.53 -24.97
C THR A 246 30.47 22.57 -25.50
N ALA A 247 31.34 21.69 -25.03
CA ALA A 247 32.70 21.58 -25.55
C ALA A 247 32.72 21.19 -27.03
N ALA A 248 31.85 20.25 -27.45
CA ALA A 248 31.74 19.83 -28.83
C ALA A 248 31.21 20.95 -29.74
N GLN A 249 30.17 21.67 -29.32
CA GLN A 249 29.63 22.84 -30.04
C GLN A 249 30.71 23.91 -30.29
N ASN A 250 31.51 24.22 -29.27
CA ASN A 250 32.64 25.14 -29.42
C ASN A 250 33.69 24.64 -30.43
N MET A 251 33.88 23.31 -30.55
CA MET A 251 34.79 22.73 -31.55
C MET A 251 34.21 22.80 -32.96
N VAL A 252 32.90 22.60 -33.12
CA VAL A 252 32.19 22.80 -34.39
C VAL A 252 32.31 24.24 -34.87
N GLU A 253 32.03 25.21 -33.99
CA GLU A 253 32.11 26.64 -34.32
C GLU A 253 33.52 27.02 -34.78
N LYS A 254 34.54 26.61 -34.01
CA LYS A 254 35.94 26.82 -34.39
C LYS A 254 36.31 26.09 -35.68
N ALA A 255 35.71 24.94 -35.98
CA ALA A 255 35.95 24.24 -37.24
C ALA A 255 35.42 25.07 -38.42
N ARG A 256 34.22 25.63 -38.31
CA ARG A 256 33.62 26.53 -39.32
C ARG A 256 34.47 27.78 -39.54
N GLU A 257 34.92 28.43 -38.46
CA GLU A 257 35.80 29.60 -38.55
C GLU A 257 37.09 29.27 -39.31
N ALA A 258 37.77 28.16 -38.95
CA ALA A 258 39.00 27.76 -39.63
C ALA A 258 38.79 27.36 -41.10
N LEU A 259 37.62 26.81 -41.44
CA LEU A 259 37.29 26.48 -42.82
C LEU A 259 37.11 27.76 -43.65
N SER A 260 36.36 28.73 -43.13
CA SER A 260 36.15 30.04 -43.76
C SER A 260 37.46 30.81 -43.95
N GLU A 261 38.34 30.81 -42.95
CA GLU A 261 39.70 31.37 -43.05
C GLU A 261 40.50 30.72 -44.19
N ALA A 262 40.47 29.39 -44.30
CA ALA A 262 41.23 28.64 -45.29
C ALA A 262 40.73 28.89 -46.71
N GLN A 263 39.41 29.01 -46.90
CA GLN A 263 38.78 29.31 -48.19
C GLN A 263 39.03 30.76 -48.63
N SER A 264 39.13 31.70 -47.68
CA SER A 264 39.36 33.13 -47.98
C SER A 264 40.82 33.46 -48.31
N GLY A 265 41.76 32.61 -47.91
CA GLY A 265 43.20 32.78 -48.13
C GLY A 265 43.79 31.94 -49.27
N SER A 266 42.94 31.18 -49.99
CA SER A 266 43.30 30.38 -51.18
C SER A 266 42.98 31.16 -52.46
#